data_AF-A0A838JN58-F1
#
_entry.id   AF-A0A838JN58-F1
#
_cell.length_a   1.000
_cell.length_b   1.000
_cell.length_c   1.000
_cell.angle_alpha   90.00
_cell.angle_beta   90.00
_cell.angle_gamma   90.00
#
_symmetry.space_group_name_H-M   'P 1'
#
loop_
_entity.id
_entity.type
_entity.pdbx_description
1 polymer ?
#
loop_
_entity_poly.entity_id
_entity_poly.type
_entity_poly.pdbx_seq_one_letter_code
_entity_poly.pdbx_strand_id
1 'polypeptide(L)'
;MLTLVIWSWWLRLSGRHTQSPAFLRFCMFMLPSGFIAVLAGWTTTEVGRQPWVIYGHMRTADAVSPTLTGSDVALSLLVYVVVYLFVFGAGGWFLVRLMKKGPQQLPEPKDPELDERPARPLSAASRNSWEERTP
;
A
#
# COMPACT_ATOMS: atom_id res chain seq x y z
N MET A 1 11.01 -2.36 -7.71
CA MET A 1 10.67 -3.20 -6.54
C MET A 1 11.88 -3.91 -5.96
N LEU A 2 12.70 -4.59 -6.78
CA LEU A 2 13.95 -5.24 -6.31
C LEU A 2 14.91 -4.28 -5.60
N THR A 3 15.13 -3.08 -6.14
CA THR A 3 15.96 -2.04 -5.51
C THR A 3 15.46 -1.64 -4.13
N LEU A 4 14.14 -1.53 -3.95
CA LEU A 4 13.49 -1.25 -2.67
C LEU A 4 13.74 -2.37 -1.66
N VAL A 5 13.62 -3.63 -2.11
CA VAL A 5 13.85 -4.82 -1.28
C VAL A 5 15.30 -4.91 -0.85
N ILE A 6 16.24 -4.71 -1.77
CA ILE A 6 17.69 -4.75 -1.50
C ILE A 6 18.07 -3.64 -0.51
N TRP A 7 17.58 -2.41 -0.71
CA TRP A 7 17.84 -1.29 0.19
C TRP A 7 17.20 -1.52 1.58
N SER A 8 15.95 -2.01 1.61
CA SER A 8 15.27 -2.37 2.86
C SER A 8 16.07 -3.42 3.65
N TRP A 9 16.55 -4.46 2.99
CA TRP A 9 17.32 -5.53 3.62
C TRP A 9 18.66 -5.03 4.15
N TRP A 10 19.39 -4.21 3.39
CA TRP A 10 20.64 -3.60 3.83
C TRP A 10 20.47 -2.68 5.05
N LEU A 11 19.40 -1.87 5.07
CA LEU A 11 19.06 -1.01 6.21
C LEU A 11 18.61 -1.80 7.45
N ARG A 12 17.96 -2.95 7.25
CA ARG A 12 17.60 -3.87 8.34
C ARG A 12 18.83 -4.44 9.04
N LEU A 13 19.84 -4.85 8.27
CA LEU A 13 21.10 -5.36 8.81
C LEU A 13 21.91 -4.28 9.56
N SER A 14 21.71 -3.01 9.21
CA SER A 14 22.42 -1.88 9.81
C SER A 14 21.70 -1.24 11.01
N GLY A 15 20.53 -1.74 11.40
CA GLY A 15 19.74 -1.21 12.53
C GLY A 15 19.15 0.20 12.35
N ARG A 16 19.25 0.81 11.14
CA ARG A 16 18.85 2.20 10.85
C ARG A 16 17.54 2.32 10.05
N HIS A 17 16.72 1.27 10.03
CA HIS A 17 15.53 1.15 9.19
C HIS A 17 14.53 2.32 9.37
N THR A 18 14.35 2.82 10.59
CA THR A 18 13.39 3.88 10.92
C THR A 18 13.97 5.29 10.90
N GLN A 19 15.28 5.45 10.76
CA GLN A 19 15.95 6.76 10.90
C GLN A 19 16.39 7.40 9.58
N SER A 20 16.19 6.75 8.44
CA SER A 20 16.61 7.28 7.13
C SER A 20 15.43 7.95 6.38
N PRO A 21 15.30 9.29 6.40
CA PRO A 21 14.18 9.98 5.75
C PRO A 21 14.16 9.78 4.22
N ALA A 22 15.33 9.57 3.61
CA ALA A 22 15.45 9.30 2.18
C ALA A 22 14.80 7.95 1.79
N PHE A 23 15.01 6.90 2.59
CA PHE A 23 14.42 5.58 2.36
C PHE A 23 12.90 5.62 2.56
N LEU A 24 12.42 6.29 3.61
CA LEU A 24 10.97 6.43 3.85
C LEU A 24 10.26 7.18 2.72
N ARG A 25 10.86 8.26 2.19
CA ARG A 25 10.33 8.97 1.01
C ARG A 25 10.35 8.07 -0.24
N PHE A 26 11.42 7.31 -0.45
CA PHE A 26 11.52 6.36 -1.56
C PHE A 26 10.43 5.28 -1.49
N CYS A 27 10.14 4.74 -0.30
CA CYS A 27 9.02 3.82 -0.08
C CYS A 27 7.68 4.44 -0.48
N MET A 28 7.43 5.71 -0.14
CA MET A 28 6.19 6.41 -0.53
C MET A 28 6.07 6.56 -2.06
N PHE A 29 7.15 6.93 -2.76
CA PHE A 29 7.12 7.07 -4.22
C PHE A 29 6.95 5.74 -4.96
N MET A 30 7.31 4.63 -4.32
CA MET A 30 7.18 3.30 -4.91
C MET A 30 5.78 2.70 -4.75
N LEU A 31 4.90 3.32 -3.97
CA LEU A 31 3.52 2.88 -3.77
C LEU A 31 2.74 2.65 -5.11
N PRO A 32 2.77 3.57 -6.11
CA PRO A 32 2.09 3.33 -7.39
C PRO A 32 2.78 2.31 -8.30
N SER A 33 4.05 1.97 -8.05
CA SER A 33 4.84 1.19 -9.03
C SER A 33 4.34 -0.23 -9.23
N GLY A 34 3.73 -0.85 -8.22
CA GLY A 34 3.10 -2.17 -8.36
C GLY A 34 1.91 -2.15 -9.32
N PHE A 35 1.06 -1.12 -9.19
CA PHE A 35 -0.08 -0.93 -10.08
C PHE A 35 0.36 -0.70 -11.54
N ILE A 36 1.37 0.15 -11.74
CA ILE A 36 1.95 0.40 -13.07
C ILE A 36 2.52 -0.88 -13.68
N ALA A 37 3.25 -1.68 -12.90
CA ALA A 37 3.84 -2.92 -13.38
C ALA A 37 2.77 -3.94 -13.85
N VAL A 38 1.67 -4.06 -13.10
CA VAL A 38 0.55 -4.95 -13.48
C VAL A 38 -0.08 -4.47 -14.79
N LEU A 39 -0.38 -3.18 -14.92
CA LEU A 39 -0.96 -2.62 -16.14
C LEU A 39 -0.02 -2.77 -17.34
N ALA A 40 1.27 -2.53 -17.16
CA ALA A 40 2.27 -2.67 -18.21
C ALA A 40 2.38 -4.13 -18.67
N GLY A 41 2.40 -5.08 -17.73
CA GLY A 41 2.42 -6.51 -18.03
C GLY A 41 1.20 -6.94 -18.85
N TRP A 42 0.00 -6.57 -18.39
CA TRP A 42 -1.25 -6.89 -19.08
C TRP A 42 -1.32 -6.26 -20.47
N THR A 43 -0.92 -4.98 -20.59
CA THR A 43 -0.86 -4.28 -21.88
C THR A 43 0.12 -4.96 -22.83
N THR A 44 1.30 -5.37 -22.36
CA THR A 44 2.29 -6.05 -23.20
C THR A 44 1.76 -7.36 -23.75
N THR A 45 1.06 -8.15 -22.93
CA THR A 45 0.48 -9.43 -23.39
C THR A 45 -0.69 -9.24 -24.36
N GLU A 46 -1.49 -8.21 -24.16
CA GLU A 46 -2.73 -7.98 -24.92
C GLU A 46 -2.50 -7.24 -26.23
N VAL A 47 -1.63 -6.23 -26.21
CA VAL A 47 -1.18 -5.54 -27.41
C VAL A 47 -0.22 -6.42 -28.21
N GLY A 48 0.63 -7.22 -27.53
CA GLY A 48 1.60 -8.11 -28.18
C GLY A 48 0.97 -9.21 -29.03
N ARG A 49 -0.30 -9.58 -28.77
CA ARG A 49 -1.04 -10.55 -29.60
C ARG A 49 -1.78 -9.95 -30.78
N GLN A 50 -1.89 -8.62 -30.87
CA GLN A 50 -2.49 -7.97 -32.04
C GLN A 50 -1.72 -8.36 -33.31
N PRO A 51 -2.38 -8.68 -34.43
CA PRO A 51 -3.81 -8.48 -34.74
C PRO A 51 -4.71 -9.70 -34.46
N TRP A 52 -4.31 -10.61 -33.57
CA TRP A 52 -5.02 -11.88 -33.33
C TRP A 52 -5.78 -11.87 -32.01
N VAL A 53 -7.02 -12.36 -32.04
CA VAL A 53 -7.75 -12.78 -30.82
C VAL A 53 -7.32 -14.18 -30.45
N ILE A 54 -7.32 -15.07 -31.46
CA ILE A 54 -6.83 -16.44 -31.38
C ILE A 54 -5.84 -16.62 -32.53
N TYR A 55 -4.58 -16.89 -32.21
CA TYR A 55 -3.51 -17.02 -33.19
C TYR A 55 -3.87 -18.04 -34.28
N GLY A 56 -3.70 -17.65 -35.54
CA GLY A 56 -3.96 -18.51 -36.71
C GLY A 56 -5.43 -18.81 -36.98
N HIS A 57 -6.35 -18.37 -36.12
CA HIS A 57 -7.78 -18.70 -36.23
C HIS A 57 -8.69 -17.49 -36.38
N MET A 58 -8.50 -16.43 -35.59
CA MET A 58 -9.42 -15.29 -35.59
C MET A 58 -8.66 -13.97 -35.38
N ARG A 59 -8.87 -13.02 -36.30
CA ARG A 59 -8.32 -11.66 -36.19
C ARG A 59 -9.22 -10.77 -35.35
N THR A 60 -8.63 -9.71 -34.79
CA THR A 60 -9.35 -8.73 -33.99
C THR A 60 -10.40 -7.95 -34.78
N ALA A 61 -10.17 -7.73 -36.08
CA ALA A 61 -11.16 -7.11 -36.96
C ALA A 61 -12.42 -7.97 -37.16
N ASP A 62 -12.27 -9.31 -37.19
CA ASP A 62 -13.36 -10.25 -37.43
C ASP A 62 -14.20 -10.51 -36.17
N ALA A 63 -13.68 -10.12 -34.99
CA ALA A 63 -14.33 -10.33 -33.70
C ALA A 63 -15.32 -9.22 -33.31
N VAL A 64 -15.49 -8.19 -34.15
CA VAL A 64 -16.40 -7.07 -33.88
C VAL A 64 -17.85 -7.50 -34.15
N SER A 65 -18.75 -7.23 -33.20
CA SER A 65 -20.16 -7.57 -33.34
C SER A 65 -20.83 -6.74 -34.46
N PRO A 66 -21.46 -7.39 -35.46
CA PRO A 66 -22.01 -6.69 -36.62
C PRO A 66 -23.31 -5.93 -36.35
N THR A 67 -23.97 -6.20 -35.22
CA THR A 67 -25.28 -5.63 -34.86
C THR A 67 -25.19 -4.33 -34.05
N LEU A 68 -24.01 -3.96 -33.56
CA LEU A 68 -23.81 -2.78 -32.73
C LEU A 68 -23.40 -1.58 -33.57
N THR A 69 -24.03 -0.43 -33.34
CA THR A 69 -23.60 0.82 -33.97
C THR A 69 -22.45 1.45 -33.18
N GLY A 70 -21.63 2.28 -33.84
CA GLY A 70 -20.53 2.99 -33.17
C GLY A 70 -21.01 3.87 -32.00
N SER A 71 -22.23 4.42 -32.10
CA SER A 71 -22.86 5.19 -31.03
C SER A 71 -23.19 4.36 -29.80
N ASP A 72 -23.65 3.11 -29.96
CA ASP A 72 -23.98 2.23 -28.84
C ASP A 72 -22.72 1.88 -28.02
N VAL A 73 -21.62 1.61 -28.72
CA VAL A 73 -20.32 1.33 -28.10
C VAL A 73 -19.78 2.57 -27.39
N ALA A 74 -19.88 3.74 -28.00
CA ALA A 74 -19.41 4.99 -27.38
C ALA A 74 -20.22 5.35 -26.12
N LEU A 75 -21.55 5.19 -26.17
CA LEU A 75 -22.43 5.46 -25.04
C LEU A 75 -22.15 4.50 -23.87
N SER A 76 -22.06 3.21 -24.15
CA SER A 76 -21.75 2.21 -23.11
C SER A 76 -20.35 2.41 -22.51
N LEU A 77 -19.34 2.72 -23.33
CA LEU A 77 -18.00 3.07 -22.86
C LEU A 77 -18.03 4.30 -21.95
N LEU A 78 -18.78 5.35 -22.31
CA LEU A 78 -18.92 6.55 -21.49
C LEU A 78 -19.53 6.21 -20.12
N VAL A 79 -20.58 5.40 -20.09
CA VAL A 79 -21.21 4.95 -18.84
C VAL A 79 -20.19 4.19 -17.98
N TYR A 80 -19.43 3.26 -18.56
CA TYR A 80 -18.37 2.55 -17.83
C TYR A 80 -17.31 3.49 -17.26
N VAL A 81 -16.84 4.46 -18.05
CA VAL A 81 -15.86 5.46 -17.61
C VAL A 81 -16.39 6.25 -16.43
N VAL A 82 -17.63 6.77 -16.51
CA VAL A 82 -18.24 7.54 -15.42
C VAL A 82 -18.36 6.71 -14.15
N VAL A 83 -18.86 5.48 -14.26
CA VAL A 83 -19.01 4.57 -13.11
C VAL A 83 -17.65 4.26 -12.49
N TYR A 84 -16.63 3.98 -13.30
CA TYR A 84 -15.29 3.66 -12.81
C TYR A 84 -14.65 4.88 -12.13
N LEU A 85 -14.76 6.07 -12.70
CA LEU A 85 -14.28 7.30 -12.07
C LEU A 85 -14.96 7.53 -10.71
N PHE A 86 -16.27 7.27 -10.61
CA PHE A 86 -16.99 7.38 -9.34
C PHE A 86 -16.50 6.35 -8.31
N VAL A 87 -16.45 5.06 -8.68
CA VAL A 87 -16.07 3.97 -7.75
C VAL A 87 -14.61 4.08 -7.32
N PHE A 88 -13.68 4.23 -8.27
CA PHE A 88 -12.25 4.37 -7.95
C PHE A 88 -11.95 5.70 -7.25
N GLY A 89 -12.65 6.78 -7.62
CA GLY A 89 -12.53 8.08 -6.95
C GLY A 89 -13.01 8.03 -5.50
N ALA A 90 -14.21 7.50 -5.25
CA ALA A 90 -14.76 7.33 -3.90
C ALA A 90 -13.91 6.37 -3.05
N GLY A 91 -13.48 5.25 -3.63
CA GLY A 91 -12.60 4.28 -2.97
C GLY A 91 -11.22 4.87 -2.64
N GLY A 92 -10.60 5.56 -3.58
CA GLY A 92 -9.32 6.24 -3.36
C GLY A 92 -9.41 7.32 -2.30
N TRP A 93 -10.47 8.14 -2.33
CA TRP A 93 -10.75 9.14 -1.29
C TRP A 93 -10.93 8.49 0.08
N PHE A 94 -11.68 7.39 0.14
CA PHE A 94 -11.92 6.65 1.38
C PHE A 94 -10.63 6.06 1.95
N LEU A 95 -9.79 5.44 1.11
CA LEU A 95 -8.49 4.90 1.51
C LEU A 95 -7.57 6.00 2.05
N VAL A 96 -7.46 7.13 1.35
CA VAL A 96 -6.65 8.27 1.81
C VAL A 96 -7.20 8.82 3.14
N ARG A 97 -8.53 8.92 3.28
CA ARG A 97 -9.17 9.36 4.52
C ARG A 97 -8.88 8.40 5.67
N LEU A 98 -8.90 7.08 5.42
CA LEU A 98 -8.60 6.06 6.41
C LEU A 98 -7.13 6.07 6.81
N MET A 99 -6.21 6.15 5.84
CA MET A 99 -4.77 6.25 6.09
C MET A 99 -4.41 7.49 6.92
N LYS A 100 -5.09 8.62 6.69
CA LYS A 100 -4.87 9.86 7.45
C LYS A 100 -5.33 9.79 8.91
N LYS A 101 -6.28 8.92 9.26
CA LYS A 101 -6.71 8.74 10.67
C LYS A 101 -5.61 8.12 11.53
N GLY A 102 -4.64 7.42 10.92
CA GLY A 102 -3.57 6.75 11.64
C GLY A 102 -4.06 5.56 12.48
N PRO A 103 -3.14 4.78 13.07
CA PRO A 103 -3.49 3.72 14.00
C PRO A 103 -4.16 4.32 15.23
N GLN A 104 -5.39 3.89 15.49
CA GLN A 104 -6.09 4.23 16.72
C GLN A 104 -5.35 3.56 17.88
N GLN A 105 -5.02 4.31 18.91
CA GLN A 105 -4.53 3.72 20.15
C GLN A 105 -5.63 2.80 20.66
N LEU A 106 -5.40 1.49 20.60
CA LEU A 106 -6.21 0.55 21.36
C LEU A 106 -6.13 0.99 22.81
N PRO A 107 -7.26 1.03 23.56
CA PRO A 107 -7.17 1.15 25.00
C PRO A 107 -6.18 0.09 25.47
N GLU A 108 -5.09 0.54 26.10
CA GLU A 108 -4.24 -0.36 26.89
C GLU A 108 -5.19 -1.26 27.67
N PRO A 109 -5.06 -2.60 27.60
CA PRO A 109 -5.77 -3.46 28.52
C PRO A 109 -5.47 -2.89 29.90
N LYS A 110 -6.47 -2.28 30.53
CA LYS A 110 -6.39 -1.93 31.95
C LYS A 110 -6.29 -3.28 32.63
N ASP A 111 -5.07 -3.74 32.82
CA ASP A 111 -4.76 -4.91 33.60
C ASP A 111 -5.19 -4.53 35.02
N PRO A 112 -6.35 -5.01 35.52
CA PRO A 112 -6.88 -4.57 36.81
C PRO A 112 -5.88 -4.90 37.94
N GLU A 113 -4.96 -5.82 37.68
CA GLU A 113 -3.94 -6.30 38.59
C GLU A 113 -2.72 -5.36 38.74
N LEU A 114 -2.56 -4.35 37.88
CA LEU A 114 -1.41 -3.42 37.97
C LEU A 114 -1.70 -2.16 38.80
N ASP A 115 -2.98 -1.80 38.99
CA ASP A 115 -3.38 -0.65 39.82
C ASP A 115 -3.50 -1.02 41.31
N GLU A 116 -3.69 -2.30 41.63
CA GLU A 116 -3.85 -2.80 43.01
C GLU A 116 -2.56 -3.30 43.66
N ARG A 117 -1.42 -3.29 42.95
CA ARG A 117 -0.14 -3.73 43.54
C ARG A 117 0.45 -2.59 44.39
N PRO A 118 0.45 -2.68 45.74
CA PRO A 118 1.12 -1.69 46.58
C PRO A 118 2.58 -1.58 46.16
N ALA A 119 3.08 -0.34 46.11
CA ALA A 119 4.43 -0.02 45.65
C ALA A 119 5.46 -0.99 46.24
N ARG A 120 6.14 -1.73 45.37
CA ARG A 120 7.19 -2.69 45.76
C ARG A 120 8.21 -1.96 46.65
N PRO A 121 8.37 -2.34 47.93
CA PRO A 121 9.25 -1.63 48.86
C PRO A 121 10.73 -1.62 48.42
N LEU A 122 11.12 -2.53 47.53
CA LEU A 122 12.47 -2.63 46.97
C LEU A 122 12.74 -1.65 45.80
N SER A 123 11.74 -0.92 45.32
CA SER A 123 11.91 0.14 44.30
C SER A 123 12.64 1.38 44.85
N ALA A 124 12.66 1.57 46.18
CA ALA A 124 13.36 2.69 46.80
C ALA A 124 14.88 2.46 46.86
N ALA A 125 15.33 1.21 46.94
CA ALA A 125 16.74 0.86 47.12
C ALA A 125 17.60 1.05 45.85
N SER A 126 17.01 1.05 44.65
CA SER A 126 17.76 1.28 43.40
C SER A 126 17.94 2.76 43.05
N ARG A 127 17.25 3.68 43.75
CA ARG A 127 17.31 5.11 43.45
C ARG A 127 18.52 5.80 44.08
N ASN A 128 19.05 5.25 45.17
CA ASN A 128 20.07 5.92 46.00
C ASN A 128 21.51 5.49 45.68
N SER A 129 21.71 4.39 44.92
CA SER A 129 23.06 3.84 44.68
C SER A 129 23.91 4.61 43.67
N TRP A 130 23.33 5.61 43.00
CA TRP A 130 23.99 6.44 41.99
C TRP A 130 24.33 7.85 42.48
N GLU A 131 23.72 8.32 43.58
CA GLU A 131 24.00 9.65 44.14
C GLU A 131 25.18 9.67 45.13
N GLU A 132 25.58 8.52 45.69
CA GLU A 132 26.74 8.40 46.60
C GLU A 132 28.10 8.25 45.89
N ARG A 133 28.15 8.31 44.54
CA ARG A 133 29.35 7.97 43.77
C ARG A 133 29.91 9.10 42.89
N THR A 134 29.80 10.34 43.35
CA THR A 134 30.62 11.45 42.84
C THR A 134 31.37 12.12 44.01
N PRO A 135 32.69 12.32 43.89
CA PRO A 135 33.57 12.73 44.99
C PRO A 135 33.31 14.13 45.54
#